data_AF-A0AAD3DMT5-F1
#
_entry.id   AF-A0AAD3DMT5-F1
#
_cell.length_a   1.000
_cell.length_b   1.000
_cell.length_c   1.000
_cell.angle_alpha   90.00
_cell.angle_beta   90.00
_cell.angle_gamma   90.00
#
_symmetry.space_group_name_H-M   'P 1'
#
loop_
_entity.id
_entity.type
_entity.pdbx_description
1 polymer ?
#
loop_
_entity_poly.entity_id
_entity_poly.type
_entity_poly.pdbx_seq_one_letter_code
_entity_poly.pdbx_strand_id
1 'polypeptide(L)'
;EERWAARGYAAAVISLALATTLFSVHISYAQRDFSTALSGKDVAGFYAAVRKFLVIILIAAPLFSFNSWVEERLVLAWRAYLTRRLTRAYFANRAFYHLRQRSDNTEALPPSPPTTATAHQHHHHHSLTATSGTSAGTTSGGCTADKEPAGSSTTSNSSGAVGKGSSSSSSSSPSPLLSSLFRAPSCGLGGVDNPDQRICDDVGSFTRSSVALSLTVCRKVFNCVAFAGVLWGVSGQLVLFMFVYAGVGTFVTTAMFGRVLTSLYYRMLSREADLRFSLVRVRENAESIAFYRGESSERVRVLSRLAAVLGVAAERIRWAALYDLWTSGYSYATILAPSLLTAPRYFAGEIEFGVISQASFAFSRIDAALSVIINNLAQIAGLAAETERLEALLDAMSAAPHHE
;
A
#
# COMPACT_ATOMS: atom_id res chain seq x y z
N GLU A 1 17.23 32.97 7.74
CA GLU A 1 16.06 33.05 8.66
C GLU A 1 15.04 31.95 8.42
N GLU A 2 14.60 31.70 7.18
CA GLU A 2 13.56 30.69 6.85
C GLU A 2 13.82 29.25 7.34
N ARG A 3 15.07 28.79 7.30
CA ARG A 3 15.44 27.43 7.77
C ARG A 3 15.21 27.24 9.28
N TRP A 4 15.41 28.30 10.07
CA TRP A 4 15.20 28.27 11.51
C TRP A 4 13.71 28.30 11.87
N ALA A 5 12.91 29.05 11.11
CA ALA A 5 11.45 29.03 11.24
C ALA A 5 10.87 27.64 10.93
N ALA A 6 11.30 27.00 9.84
CA ALA A 6 10.84 25.64 9.48
C ALA A 6 11.22 24.58 10.54
N ARG A 7 12.42 24.65 11.11
CA ARG A 7 12.84 23.77 12.21
C ARG A 7 12.05 24.03 13.49
N GLY A 8 11.76 25.30 13.79
CA GLY A 8 10.91 25.70 14.91
C GLY A 8 9.49 25.13 14.80
N TYR A 9 8.86 25.25 13.62
CA TYR A 9 7.55 24.65 13.38
C TYR A 9 7.59 23.12 13.45
N ALA A 10 8.61 22.46 12.89
CA ALA A 10 8.74 21.00 12.99
C ALA A 10 8.86 20.53 14.45
N ALA A 11 9.70 21.19 15.26
CA ALA A 11 9.84 20.88 16.68
C ALA A 11 8.52 21.14 17.44
N ALA A 12 7.84 22.26 17.15
CA ALA A 12 6.55 22.58 17.73
C ALA A 12 5.53 21.48 17.41
N VAL A 13 5.39 21.07 16.15
CA VAL A 13 4.43 20.02 15.77
C VAL A 13 4.74 18.69 16.46
N ILE A 14 6.01 18.28 16.55
CA ILE A 14 6.37 17.03 17.26
C ILE A 14 6.02 17.13 18.74
N SER A 15 6.32 18.27 19.38
CA SER A 15 5.98 18.49 20.79
C SER A 15 4.46 18.50 21.03
N LEU A 16 3.70 19.11 20.13
CA LEU A 16 2.24 19.11 20.17
C LEU A 16 1.68 17.72 19.90
N ALA A 17 2.26 16.94 18.99
CA ALA A 17 1.87 15.55 18.75
C ALA A 17 2.03 14.73 20.04
N LEU A 18 3.17 14.85 20.73
CA LEU A 18 3.38 14.21 22.03
C LEU A 18 2.36 14.69 23.07
N ALA A 19 2.10 16.00 23.16
CA ALA A 19 1.12 16.56 24.07
C ALA A 19 -0.30 16.01 23.80
N THR A 20 -0.72 15.92 22.54
CA THR A 20 -2.03 15.35 22.16
C THR A 20 -2.12 13.85 22.46
N THR A 21 -1.02 13.11 22.38
CA THR A 21 -0.96 11.71 22.81
C THR A 21 -1.10 11.58 24.31
N LEU A 22 -0.35 12.36 25.10
CA LEU A 22 -0.48 12.37 26.57
C LEU A 22 -1.90 12.75 27.00
N PHE A 23 -2.48 13.74 26.32
CA PHE A 23 -3.86 14.14 26.53
C PHE A 23 -4.85 13.00 26.21
N SER A 24 -4.60 12.24 25.15
CA SER A 24 -5.40 11.04 24.82
C SER A 24 -5.28 9.95 25.89
N VAL A 25 -4.12 9.79 26.53
CA VAL A 25 -3.95 8.89 27.69
C VAL A 25 -4.81 9.37 28.86
N HIS A 26 -4.82 10.66 29.18
CA HIS A 26 -5.69 11.21 30.23
C HIS A 26 -7.19 11.01 29.94
N ILE A 27 -7.62 11.15 28.69
CA ILE A 27 -8.99 10.82 28.27
C ILE A 27 -9.31 9.36 28.60
N SER A 28 -8.36 8.44 28.37
CA SER A 28 -8.55 7.01 28.67
C SER A 28 -8.79 6.74 30.16
N TYR A 29 -8.08 7.42 31.06
CA TYR A 29 -8.32 7.33 32.51
C TYR A 29 -9.65 7.98 32.92
N ALA A 30 -10.02 9.11 32.33
CA ALA A 30 -11.32 9.73 32.59
C ALA A 30 -12.48 8.83 32.18
N GLN A 31 -12.36 8.15 31.03
CA GLN A 31 -13.30 7.15 30.55
C GLN A 31 -13.42 5.96 31.51
N ARG A 32 -12.27 5.46 32.00
CA ARG A 32 -12.22 4.39 33.02
C ARG A 32 -13.01 4.77 34.26
N ASP A 33 -12.69 5.91 34.87
CA ASP A 33 -13.30 6.37 36.12
C ASP A 33 -14.81 6.59 35.94
N PHE A 34 -15.24 7.14 34.80
CA PHE A 34 -16.65 7.30 34.45
C PHE A 34 -17.39 5.96 34.35
N SER A 35 -16.79 4.99 33.66
CA SER A 35 -17.37 3.64 33.54
C SER A 35 -17.44 2.92 34.89
N THR A 36 -16.41 3.04 35.74
CA THR A 36 -16.46 2.50 37.11
C THR A 36 -17.60 3.14 37.90
N ALA A 37 -17.73 4.46 37.89
CA ALA A 37 -18.75 5.16 38.66
C ALA A 37 -20.18 4.76 38.26
N LEU A 38 -20.44 4.61 36.95
CA LEU A 38 -21.73 4.12 36.44
C LEU A 38 -22.03 2.69 36.89
N SER A 39 -21.05 1.80 36.81
CA SER A 39 -21.21 0.39 37.21
C SER A 39 -21.45 0.25 38.72
N GLY A 40 -20.72 1.03 39.54
CA GLY A 40 -20.88 1.06 40.99
C GLY A 40 -22.11 1.85 41.48
N LYS A 41 -22.87 2.48 40.57
CA LYS A 41 -23.95 3.43 40.91
C LYS A 41 -23.49 4.55 41.86
N ASP A 42 -22.22 4.94 41.77
CA ASP A 42 -21.63 5.99 42.58
C ASP A 42 -21.94 7.36 41.98
N VAL A 43 -22.92 8.04 42.57
CA VAL A 43 -23.38 9.37 42.14
C VAL A 43 -22.28 10.42 42.29
N ALA A 44 -21.51 10.37 43.39
CA ALA A 44 -20.46 11.35 43.66
C ALA A 44 -19.29 11.15 42.68
N GLY A 45 -18.86 9.91 42.48
CA GLY A 45 -17.87 9.53 41.48
C GLY A 45 -18.28 9.90 40.06
N PHE A 46 -19.56 9.74 39.71
CA PHE A 46 -20.09 10.12 38.40
C PHE A 46 -19.91 11.62 38.13
N TYR A 47 -20.37 12.50 39.03
CA TYR A 47 -20.21 13.95 38.85
C TYR A 47 -18.74 14.38 38.92
N ALA A 48 -17.89 13.68 39.67
CA ALA A 48 -16.44 13.90 39.63
C ALA A 48 -15.85 13.56 38.25
N ALA A 49 -16.22 12.42 37.66
CA ALA A 49 -15.77 12.02 36.34
C ALA A 49 -16.29 12.97 35.24
N VAL A 50 -17.56 13.42 35.33
CA VAL A 50 -18.13 14.41 34.40
C VAL A 50 -17.35 15.73 34.46
N ARG A 51 -17.00 16.22 35.65
CA ARG A 51 -16.15 17.43 35.77
C ARG A 51 -14.79 17.24 35.11
N LYS A 52 -14.16 16.08 35.24
CA LYS A 52 -12.90 15.77 34.51
C LYS A 52 -13.12 15.85 33.00
N PHE A 53 -14.20 15.28 32.47
CA PHE A 53 -14.52 15.36 31.04
C PHE A 53 -14.77 16.79 30.55
N LEU A 54 -15.46 17.62 31.32
CA LEU A 54 -15.69 19.03 30.98
C LEU A 54 -14.37 19.80 30.89
N VAL A 55 -13.46 19.60 31.84
CA VAL A 55 -12.12 20.21 31.83
C VAL A 55 -11.30 19.71 30.64
N ILE A 56 -11.36 18.41 30.35
CA ILE A 56 -10.74 17.82 29.15
C ILE A 56 -11.28 18.51 27.90
N ILE A 57 -12.60 18.58 27.69
CA ILE A 57 -13.19 19.20 26.50
C ILE A 57 -12.74 20.65 26.33
N LEU A 58 -12.71 21.42 27.43
CA LEU A 58 -12.27 22.82 27.44
C LEU A 58 -10.82 22.98 26.96
N ILE A 59 -9.93 22.04 27.32
CA ILE A 59 -8.51 22.06 26.94
C ILE A 59 -8.30 21.43 25.54
N ALA A 60 -9.08 20.41 25.20
CA ALA A 60 -8.95 19.65 23.97
C ALA A 60 -9.15 20.50 22.72
N ALA A 61 -10.23 21.30 22.70
CA ALA A 61 -10.59 22.07 21.52
C ALA A 61 -9.53 23.12 21.13
N PRO A 62 -9.01 23.94 22.06
CA PRO A 62 -7.88 24.83 21.78
C PRO A 62 -6.63 24.06 21.36
N LEU A 63 -6.32 22.94 22.02
CA LEU A 63 -5.12 22.15 21.71
C LEU A 63 -5.17 21.58 20.30
N PHE A 64 -6.28 20.98 19.88
CA PHE A 64 -6.45 20.45 18.53
C PHE A 64 -6.46 21.56 17.47
N SER A 65 -7.14 22.67 17.75
CA SER A 65 -7.18 23.82 16.84
C SER A 65 -5.79 24.42 16.64
N PHE A 66 -5.04 24.60 17.73
CA PHE A 66 -3.68 25.12 17.68
C PHE A 66 -2.75 24.16 16.93
N ASN A 67 -2.87 22.86 17.17
CA ASN A 67 -2.10 21.84 16.46
C ASN A 67 -2.34 21.87 14.94
N SER A 68 -3.61 21.93 14.50
CA SER A 68 -3.95 22.08 13.08
C SER A 68 -3.34 23.36 12.48
N TRP A 69 -3.40 24.46 13.23
CA TRP A 69 -2.83 25.74 12.79
C TRP A 69 -1.30 25.67 12.63
N VAL A 70 -0.58 25.04 13.57
CA VAL A 70 0.87 24.87 13.46
C VAL A 70 1.24 23.96 12.27
N GLU A 71 0.47 22.90 12.02
CA GLU A 71 0.68 22.02 10.86
C GLU A 71 0.54 22.76 9.53
N GLU A 72 -0.53 23.56 9.37
CA GLU A 72 -0.72 24.37 8.16
C GLU A 72 0.40 25.41 7.97
N ARG A 73 0.89 26.01 9.07
CA ARG A 73 2.03 26.93 9.03
C ARG A 73 3.33 26.23 8.61
N LEU A 74 3.55 25.00 9.07
CA LEU A 74 4.69 24.19 8.64
C LEU A 74 4.62 23.90 7.12
N VAL A 75 3.46 23.49 6.63
CA VAL A 75 3.23 23.24 5.19
C VAL A 75 3.51 24.51 4.38
N LEU A 76 2.96 25.65 4.80
CA LEU A 76 3.16 26.93 4.12
C LEU A 76 4.63 27.36 4.10
N ALA A 77 5.32 27.27 5.24
CA ALA A 77 6.73 27.63 5.35
C ALA A 77 7.61 26.74 4.45
N TRP A 78 7.34 25.43 4.42
CA TRP A 78 8.08 24.51 3.58
C TRP A 78 7.77 24.71 2.10
N ARG A 79 6.50 24.91 1.73
CA ARG A 79 6.10 25.26 0.36
C ARG A 79 6.79 26.52 -0.12
N ALA A 80 6.80 27.59 0.69
CA ALA A 80 7.46 28.84 0.35
C ALA A 80 8.96 28.63 0.09
N TYR A 81 9.64 27.87 0.96
CA TYR A 81 11.05 27.53 0.79
C TYR A 81 11.32 26.73 -0.50
N LEU A 82 10.55 25.65 -0.74
CA LEU A 82 10.76 24.76 -1.86
C LEU A 82 10.45 25.45 -3.20
N THR A 83 9.36 26.22 -3.25
CA THR A 83 9.00 27.03 -4.42
C THR A 83 10.10 28.03 -4.73
N ARG A 84 10.56 28.82 -3.74
CA ARG A 84 11.67 29.79 -3.94
C ARG A 84 12.94 29.11 -4.45
N ARG A 85 13.27 27.92 -3.93
CA ARG A 85 14.44 27.16 -4.37
C ARG A 85 14.31 26.69 -5.81
N LEU A 86 13.17 26.10 -6.19
CA LEU A 86 12.93 25.62 -7.55
C LEU A 86 12.83 26.77 -8.55
N THR A 87 12.14 27.86 -8.21
CA THR A 87 12.10 29.05 -9.05
C THR A 87 13.50 29.64 -9.28
N ARG A 88 14.35 29.69 -8.24
CA ARG A 88 15.76 30.12 -8.41
C ARG A 88 16.54 29.20 -9.35
N ALA A 89 16.35 27.88 -9.23
CA ALA A 89 16.99 26.91 -10.13
C ALA A 89 16.47 27.04 -11.58
N TYR A 90 15.18 27.29 -11.75
CA TYR A 90 14.54 27.45 -13.06
C TYR A 90 15.06 28.67 -13.85
N PHE A 91 15.32 29.78 -13.14
CA PHE A 91 15.89 30.98 -13.76
C PHE A 91 17.44 30.97 -13.80
N ALA A 92 18.10 30.06 -13.09
CA ALA A 92 19.56 29.91 -13.14
C ALA A 92 19.99 29.32 -14.49
N ASN A 93 21.14 29.76 -15.01
CA ASN A 93 21.77 29.25 -16.24
C ASN A 93 20.83 29.17 -17.46
N ARG A 94 19.82 30.05 -17.53
CA ARG A 94 18.78 30.02 -18.56
C ARG A 94 18.11 28.64 -18.69
N ALA A 95 17.97 27.89 -17.59
CA ALA A 95 17.38 26.55 -17.60
C ALA A 95 15.97 26.55 -18.22
N PHE A 96 15.17 27.60 -17.97
CA PHE A 96 13.86 27.79 -18.62
C PHE A 96 13.91 27.73 -20.16
N TYR A 97 14.96 28.27 -20.78
CA TYR A 97 15.14 28.29 -22.23
C TYR A 97 15.57 26.92 -22.75
N HIS A 98 16.53 26.28 -22.09
CA HIS A 98 17.00 24.95 -22.46
C HIS A 98 15.92 23.87 -22.31
N LEU A 99 15.07 23.98 -21.29
CA LEU A 99 13.93 23.10 -21.11
C LEU A 99 12.93 23.20 -22.27
N ARG A 100 12.61 24.43 -22.70
CA ARG A 100 11.72 24.67 -23.84
C ARG A 100 12.32 24.20 -25.16
N GLN A 101 13.60 24.47 -25.40
CA GLN A 101 14.26 24.01 -26.62
C GLN A 101 14.27 22.47 -26.70
N ARG A 102 14.42 21.81 -25.55
CA ARG A 102 14.40 20.34 -25.47
C ARG A 102 13.02 19.76 -25.69
N SER A 103 11.94 20.40 -25.20
CA SER A 103 10.57 19.98 -25.51
C SER A 103 10.28 20.12 -27.00
N ASP A 104 10.62 21.27 -27.59
CA ASP A 104 10.39 21.54 -29.02
C ASP A 104 11.15 20.53 -29.91
N ASN A 105 12.39 20.18 -29.54
CA ASN A 105 13.18 19.16 -30.25
C ASN A 105 12.65 17.74 -30.08
N THR A 106 11.96 17.43 -28.97
CA THR A 106 11.35 16.12 -28.73
C THR A 106 10.08 15.95 -29.55
N GLU A 107 9.31 17.03 -29.71
CA GLU A 107 8.06 17.06 -30.50
C GLU A 107 8.32 17.03 -32.02
N ALA A 108 9.50 17.45 -32.45
CA ALA A 108 9.92 17.43 -33.86
C ALA A 108 10.33 16.04 -34.40
N LEU A 109 10.47 15.02 -33.54
CA LEU A 109 10.75 13.65 -33.97
C LEU A 109 9.43 12.93 -34.34
N PRO A 110 9.29 12.31 -35.53
CA PRO A 110 8.13 11.49 -35.83
C PRO A 110 8.02 10.36 -34.79
N PRO A 111 6.81 9.99 -34.34
CA PRO A 111 6.64 8.90 -33.39
C PRO A 111 7.29 7.64 -33.96
N SER A 112 8.26 7.08 -33.23
CA SER A 112 8.85 5.78 -33.58
C SER A 112 7.72 4.76 -33.73
N PRO A 113 7.69 3.96 -34.81
CA PRO A 113 6.70 2.90 -34.95
C PRO A 113 6.74 2.01 -33.71
N PRO A 114 5.59 1.49 -33.23
CA PRO A 114 5.57 0.62 -32.06
C PRO A 114 6.57 -0.51 -32.32
N THR A 115 7.56 -0.64 -31.45
CA THR A 115 8.51 -1.75 -31.46
C THR A 115 7.68 -3.02 -31.30
N THR A 116 7.36 -3.68 -32.41
CA THR A 116 6.80 -5.01 -32.42
C THR A 116 7.76 -5.85 -31.61
N ALA A 117 7.35 -6.26 -30.40
CA ALA A 117 8.06 -7.26 -29.64
C ALA A 117 8.20 -8.48 -30.56
N THR A 118 9.42 -8.73 -31.02
CA THR A 118 9.77 -9.88 -31.84
C THR A 118 9.48 -11.13 -31.02
N ALA A 119 8.28 -11.70 -31.19
CA ALA A 119 7.99 -13.03 -30.73
C ALA A 119 8.90 -13.97 -31.55
N HIS A 120 9.93 -14.51 -30.91
CA HIS A 120 10.70 -15.62 -31.44
C HIS A 120 9.74 -16.79 -31.73
N GLN A 121 9.34 -16.92 -33.00
CA GLN A 121 8.59 -18.05 -33.50
C GLN A 121 9.61 -19.09 -33.99
N HIS A 122 9.86 -20.09 -33.15
CA HIS A 122 10.60 -21.29 -33.55
C HIS A 122 9.80 -22.04 -34.62
N HIS A 123 10.19 -21.87 -35.88
CA HIS A 123 9.80 -22.77 -36.97
C HIS A 123 10.63 -24.05 -36.87
N HIS A 124 10.02 -25.16 -36.44
CA HIS A 124 10.55 -26.48 -36.75
C HIS A 124 9.94 -26.97 -38.07
N HIS A 125 10.78 -27.02 -39.10
CA HIS A 125 10.53 -27.76 -40.34
C HIS A 125 10.51 -29.27 -40.04
N HIS A 126 9.40 -29.94 -40.34
CA HIS A 126 9.39 -31.39 -40.56
C HIS A 126 9.45 -31.67 -42.06
N SER A 127 10.57 -32.21 -42.51
CA SER A 127 10.76 -32.81 -43.82
C SER A 127 10.26 -34.26 -43.82
N LEU A 128 9.47 -34.57 -44.84
CA LEU A 128 8.99 -35.91 -45.18
C LEU A 128 10.15 -36.82 -45.63
N THR A 129 10.17 -38.04 -45.11
CA THR A 129 10.71 -39.22 -45.82
C THR A 129 9.84 -40.42 -45.50
N ALA A 130 9.26 -40.99 -46.56
CA ALA A 130 8.42 -42.16 -46.56
C ALA A 130 9.27 -43.44 -46.52
N THR A 131 8.83 -44.48 -45.80
CA THR A 131 8.75 -45.86 -46.33
C THR A 131 7.97 -46.80 -45.40
N SER A 132 6.81 -47.23 -45.91
CA SER A 132 6.23 -48.59 -45.93
C SER A 132 6.40 -49.60 -44.78
N GLY A 133 5.26 -50.21 -44.40
CA GLY A 133 5.14 -51.56 -43.81
C GLY A 133 4.25 -51.57 -42.57
N THR A 134 2.91 -51.75 -42.66
CA THR A 134 2.20 -53.06 -42.62
C THR A 134 2.51 -53.80 -41.29
N SER A 135 1.61 -54.18 -40.38
CA SER A 135 0.16 -54.38 -40.34
C SER A 135 -0.26 -54.78 -38.92
N ALA A 136 -1.53 -54.53 -38.59
CA ALA A 136 -2.44 -55.39 -37.82
C ALA A 136 -2.34 -55.53 -36.28
N GLY A 137 -3.54 -55.52 -35.66
CA GLY A 137 -3.89 -56.27 -34.45
C GLY A 137 -3.85 -55.45 -33.16
N THR A 138 -4.92 -54.78 -32.72
CA THR A 138 -6.10 -55.35 -32.03
C THR A 138 -5.83 -55.78 -30.58
N THR A 139 -6.69 -55.25 -29.68
CA THR A 139 -7.06 -55.74 -28.32
C THR A 139 -5.99 -55.70 -27.22
N SER A 140 -6.29 -55.58 -25.93
CA SER A 140 -7.45 -55.18 -25.11
C SER A 140 -7.00 -55.38 -23.65
N GLY A 141 -7.74 -54.81 -22.69
CA GLY A 141 -7.72 -55.25 -21.28
C GLY A 141 -6.53 -54.71 -20.48
N GLY A 142 -6.71 -54.04 -19.35
CA GLY A 142 -7.47 -54.52 -18.19
C GLY A 142 -6.43 -54.75 -17.10
N CYS A 143 -6.36 -53.87 -16.11
CA CYS A 143 -6.92 -54.06 -14.77
C CYS A 143 -5.84 -54.46 -13.74
N THR A 144 -5.89 -53.75 -12.61
CA THR A 144 -5.45 -54.17 -11.26
C THR A 144 -3.95 -54.40 -11.04
N ALA A 145 -3.38 -54.27 -9.86
CA ALA A 145 -3.64 -53.57 -8.60
C ALA A 145 -2.39 -53.91 -7.75
N ASP A 146 -2.05 -53.01 -6.82
CA ASP A 146 -1.32 -53.28 -5.56
C ASP A 146 0.03 -54.01 -5.58
N LYS A 147 1.09 -53.30 -5.16
CA LYS A 147 1.75 -53.52 -3.85
C LYS A 147 3.01 -52.67 -3.69
N GLU A 148 2.97 -51.82 -2.66
CA GLU A 148 4.09 -51.40 -1.82
C GLU A 148 4.86 -52.61 -1.20
N PRO A 149 5.96 -52.44 -0.42
CA PRO A 149 6.90 -51.32 -0.26
C PRO A 149 8.39 -51.77 -0.12
N ALA A 150 9.25 -50.81 0.26
CA ALA A 150 10.38 -50.95 1.21
C ALA A 150 11.84 -51.07 0.69
N GLY A 151 12.73 -50.38 1.44
CA GLY A 151 14.16 -50.67 1.59
C GLY A 151 15.09 -49.65 0.91
N SER A 152 15.44 -48.52 1.53
CA SER A 152 16.48 -48.30 2.56
C SER A 152 17.94 -48.36 2.06
N SER A 153 18.68 -47.27 2.35
CA SER A 153 20.13 -47.14 2.56
C SER A 153 21.05 -47.51 1.38
N THR A 154 22.06 -46.71 1.01
CA THR A 154 23.23 -46.47 1.87
C THR A 154 24.09 -45.34 1.29
N THR A 155 24.57 -44.52 2.22
CA THR A 155 25.70 -43.58 2.21
C THR A 155 26.96 -44.00 1.44
N SER A 156 27.68 -43.02 0.87
CA SER A 156 29.12 -42.87 1.14
C SER A 156 29.63 -41.47 0.79
N ASN A 157 30.45 -40.96 1.72
CA ASN A 157 31.13 -39.67 1.79
C ASN A 157 32.46 -39.68 1.02
N SER A 158 32.92 -38.50 0.61
CA SER A 158 34.30 -37.98 0.83
C SER A 158 34.35 -36.52 0.35
N SER A 159 34.50 -35.54 1.25
CA SER A 159 35.75 -34.97 1.78
C SER A 159 36.66 -34.44 0.65
N GLY A 160 37.10 -33.19 0.57
CA GLY A 160 37.04 -32.00 1.43
C GLY A 160 38.21 -31.08 1.03
N ALA A 161 38.03 -29.76 1.04
CA ALA A 161 39.14 -28.80 1.11
C ALA A 161 38.65 -27.42 1.57
N VAL A 162 39.46 -26.81 2.41
CA VAL A 162 39.20 -25.70 3.34
C VAL A 162 39.59 -24.35 2.72
N GLY A 163 38.82 -23.29 3.01
CA GLY A 163 39.20 -21.89 2.78
C GLY A 163 38.41 -20.94 3.70
N LYS A 164 39.13 -20.14 4.48
CA LYS A 164 38.67 -19.32 5.63
C LYS A 164 37.77 -18.12 5.26
N GLY A 165 36.78 -17.87 6.12
CA GLY A 165 36.61 -16.58 6.82
C GLY A 165 35.85 -15.44 6.14
N SER A 166 34.59 -15.23 6.53
CA SER A 166 34.09 -13.96 7.11
C SER A 166 32.59 -14.04 7.34
N SER A 167 32.19 -13.87 8.59
CA SER A 167 30.81 -13.70 9.04
C SER A 167 30.21 -12.41 8.50
N SER A 168 29.18 -12.50 7.66
CA SER A 168 28.26 -11.40 7.37
C SER A 168 26.82 -11.91 7.47
N SER A 169 26.11 -11.34 8.43
CA SER A 169 24.68 -11.43 8.68
C SER A 169 23.86 -11.39 7.39
N SER A 170 23.13 -12.47 7.13
CA SER A 170 22.10 -12.55 6.09
C SER A 170 20.88 -11.72 6.48
N SER A 171 20.92 -10.42 6.20
CA SER A 171 19.73 -9.58 6.13
C SER A 171 18.94 -9.98 4.89
N SER A 172 17.77 -10.58 5.10
CA SER A 172 16.79 -10.90 4.08
C SER A 172 16.42 -9.67 3.25
N SER A 173 16.87 -9.64 2.00
CA SER A 173 16.45 -8.67 1.00
C SER A 173 14.94 -8.79 0.75
N PRO A 174 14.21 -7.67 0.64
CA PRO A 174 12.78 -7.71 0.34
C PRO A 174 12.54 -8.18 -1.11
N SER A 175 11.44 -8.91 -1.30
CA SER A 175 11.01 -9.54 -2.54
C SER A 175 10.91 -8.56 -3.74
N PRO A 176 11.16 -9.02 -4.99
CA PRO A 176 11.25 -8.18 -6.20
C PRO A 176 9.92 -7.55 -6.68
N LEU A 177 8.82 -7.71 -5.93
CA LEU A 177 7.52 -7.13 -6.23
C LEU A 177 7.37 -5.69 -5.70
N LEU A 178 8.06 -5.34 -4.61
CA LEU A 178 8.05 -3.98 -4.07
C LEU A 178 8.89 -3.03 -4.94
N SER A 179 9.99 -3.52 -5.51
CA SER A 179 10.82 -2.72 -6.42
C SER A 179 10.18 -2.48 -7.79
N SER A 180 9.27 -3.36 -8.24
CA SER A 180 8.58 -3.23 -9.53
C SER A 180 7.23 -2.49 -9.44
N LEU A 181 6.54 -2.52 -8.29
CA LEU A 181 5.33 -1.72 -8.05
C LEU A 181 5.59 -0.23 -7.85
N PHE A 182 6.81 0.14 -7.40
CA PHE A 182 7.22 1.52 -7.16
C PHE A 182 8.21 2.07 -8.19
N ARG A 183 8.61 1.26 -9.19
CA ARG A 183 9.39 1.74 -10.33
C ARG A 183 8.43 2.11 -11.44
N ALA A 184 8.02 3.37 -11.46
CA ALA A 184 7.51 3.98 -12.67
C ALA A 184 8.53 3.81 -13.80
N PRO A 185 8.08 3.72 -15.06
CA PRO A 185 8.98 3.66 -16.19
C PRO A 185 9.87 4.90 -16.13
N SER A 186 11.18 4.71 -15.92
CA SER A 186 12.15 5.79 -16.01
C SER A 186 11.92 6.48 -17.34
N CYS A 187 11.36 7.69 -17.27
CA CYS A 187 11.14 8.55 -18.42
C CYS A 187 12.53 8.99 -18.90
N GLY A 188 13.17 8.11 -19.66
CA GLY A 188 14.42 8.40 -20.32
C GLY A 188 14.17 9.52 -21.33
N LEU A 189 14.80 10.67 -21.08
CA LEU A 189 15.15 11.68 -22.09
C LEU A 189 14.00 12.29 -22.92
N GLY A 190 12.76 12.24 -22.44
CA GLY A 190 11.65 13.07 -22.94
C GLY A 190 11.65 14.43 -22.23
N GLY A 191 11.42 15.52 -22.98
CA GLY A 191 11.30 16.88 -22.42
C GLY A 191 10.38 16.94 -21.20
N VAL A 192 10.72 17.79 -20.23
CA VAL A 192 9.87 18.02 -19.07
C VAL A 192 8.70 18.91 -19.51
N ASP A 193 7.58 18.29 -19.82
CA ASP A 193 6.37 19.02 -20.18
C ASP A 193 5.82 19.78 -18.96
N ASN A 194 5.41 21.03 -19.21
CA ASN A 194 4.75 21.95 -18.28
C ASN A 194 5.50 22.20 -16.95
N PRO A 195 6.74 22.75 -16.99
CA PRO A 195 7.54 23.00 -15.80
C PRO A 195 6.90 24.01 -14.82
N ASP A 196 6.10 24.95 -15.34
CA ASP A 196 5.31 25.91 -14.58
C ASP A 196 4.23 25.24 -13.73
N GLN A 197 3.49 24.28 -14.31
CA GLN A 197 2.49 23.50 -13.58
C GLN A 197 3.16 22.66 -12.49
N ARG A 198 4.31 22.06 -12.76
CA ARG A 198 5.06 21.30 -11.74
C ARG A 198 5.50 22.17 -10.57
N ILE A 199 5.99 23.39 -10.83
CA ILE A 199 6.39 24.33 -9.75
C ILE A 199 5.17 24.79 -8.93
N CYS A 200 4.01 25.01 -9.57
CA CYS A 200 2.81 25.52 -8.90
C CYS A 200 2.02 24.45 -8.15
N ASP A 201 1.76 23.31 -8.80
CA ASP A 201 0.84 22.28 -8.31
C ASP A 201 1.58 21.16 -7.58
N ASP A 202 2.62 20.57 -8.21
CA ASP A 202 3.32 19.41 -7.63
C ASP A 202 4.05 19.78 -6.33
N VAL A 203 4.68 20.96 -6.26
CA VAL A 203 5.34 21.45 -5.02
C VAL A 203 4.33 21.59 -3.88
N GLY A 204 3.13 22.08 -4.18
CA GLY A 204 2.05 22.27 -3.21
C GLY A 204 1.53 20.95 -2.66
N SER A 205 1.22 20.01 -3.54
CA SER A 205 0.74 18.68 -3.18
C SER A 205 1.82 17.88 -2.44
N PHE A 206 3.06 17.90 -2.94
CA PHE A 206 4.20 17.23 -2.33
C PHE A 206 4.44 17.67 -0.88
N THR A 207 4.47 18.98 -0.63
CA THR A 207 4.70 19.51 0.73
C THR A 207 3.56 19.17 1.68
N ARG A 208 2.29 19.29 1.23
CA ARG A 208 1.13 18.93 2.04
C ARG A 208 1.09 17.44 2.36
N SER A 209 1.22 16.58 1.35
CA SER A 209 1.23 15.12 1.49
C SER A 209 2.38 14.63 2.36
N SER A 210 3.58 15.17 2.18
CA SER A 210 4.76 14.82 2.97
C SER A 210 4.59 15.16 4.45
N VAL A 211 4.12 16.38 4.77
CA VAL A 211 3.88 16.79 6.16
C VAL A 211 2.76 15.95 6.77
N ALA A 212 1.63 15.81 6.08
CA ALA A 212 0.49 15.05 6.59
C ALA A 212 0.87 13.58 6.88
N LEU A 213 1.56 12.91 5.95
CA LEU A 213 1.97 11.52 6.10
C LEU A 213 2.98 11.35 7.24
N SER A 214 4.03 12.17 7.28
CA SER A 214 5.08 12.08 8.31
C SER A 214 4.51 12.31 9.72
N LEU A 215 3.64 13.29 9.88
CA LEU A 215 2.99 13.58 11.16
C LEU A 215 1.95 12.53 11.54
N THR A 216 1.23 11.98 10.57
CA THR A 216 0.33 10.84 10.80
C THR A 216 1.12 9.66 11.35
N VAL A 217 2.21 9.28 10.71
CA VAL A 217 3.08 8.18 11.18
C VAL A 217 3.65 8.51 12.57
N CYS A 218 4.18 9.71 12.78
CA CYS A 218 4.74 10.13 14.07
C CYS A 218 3.71 10.04 15.20
N ARG A 219 2.49 10.57 15.00
CA ARG A 219 1.38 10.48 15.96
C ARG A 219 0.97 9.04 16.22
N LYS A 220 0.94 8.18 15.20
CA LYS A 220 0.61 6.76 15.38
C LYS A 220 1.68 6.02 16.16
N VAL A 221 2.97 6.33 15.96
CA VAL A 221 4.07 5.80 16.78
C VAL A 221 3.91 6.21 18.24
N PHE A 222 3.69 7.51 18.53
CA PHE A 222 3.48 7.99 19.90
C PHE A 222 2.26 7.33 20.56
N ASN A 223 1.12 7.25 19.86
CA ASN A 223 -0.06 6.58 20.38
C ASN A 223 0.20 5.09 20.64
N CYS A 224 0.89 4.39 19.73
CA CYS A 224 1.23 2.98 19.91
C CYS A 224 2.08 2.77 21.16
N VAL A 225 3.15 3.55 21.34
CA VAL A 225 4.03 3.45 22.52
C VAL A 225 3.27 3.79 23.81
N ALA A 226 2.52 4.89 23.83
CA ALA A 226 1.79 5.32 25.02
C ALA A 226 0.70 4.32 25.42
N PHE A 227 -0.12 3.86 24.48
CA PHE A 227 -1.20 2.91 24.76
C PHE A 227 -0.72 1.47 24.95
N ALA A 228 0.44 1.09 24.38
CA ALA A 228 1.10 -0.16 24.76
C ALA A 228 1.49 -0.15 26.26
N GLY A 229 2.00 0.99 26.76
CA GLY A 229 2.29 1.17 28.18
C GLY A 229 1.03 1.08 29.06
N VAL A 230 -0.06 1.74 28.66
CA VAL A 230 -1.36 1.64 29.36
C VAL A 230 -1.87 0.20 29.37
N LEU A 231 -1.83 -0.50 28.23
CA LEU A 231 -2.33 -1.87 28.09
C LEU A 231 -1.50 -2.86 28.91
N TRP A 232 -0.17 -2.69 28.93
CA TRP A 232 0.74 -3.49 29.77
C TRP A 232 0.42 -3.33 31.26
N GLY A 233 0.08 -2.12 31.69
CA GLY A 233 -0.35 -1.84 33.06
C GLY A 233 -1.68 -2.53 33.44
N VAL A 234 -2.54 -2.82 32.47
CA VAL A 234 -3.81 -3.53 32.69
C VAL A 234 -3.62 -5.05 32.67
N SER A 235 -3.09 -5.59 31.57
CA SER A 235 -2.82 -7.03 31.41
C SER A 235 -1.81 -7.29 30.30
N GLY A 236 -0.68 -7.90 30.64
CA GLY A 236 0.32 -8.35 29.66
C GLY A 236 -0.21 -9.41 28.68
N GLN A 237 -1.24 -10.18 29.06
CA GLN A 237 -1.86 -11.17 28.17
C GLN A 237 -2.55 -10.53 26.96
N LEU A 238 -3.11 -9.32 27.11
CA LEU A 238 -3.73 -8.57 26.02
C LEU A 238 -2.71 -8.19 24.94
N VAL A 239 -1.51 -7.81 25.37
CA VAL A 239 -0.42 -7.44 24.46
C VAL A 239 0.02 -8.65 23.62
N LEU A 240 0.22 -9.81 24.26
CA LEU A 240 0.56 -11.04 23.55
C LEU A 240 -0.54 -11.46 22.56
N PHE A 241 -1.80 -11.42 23.00
CA PHE A 241 -2.94 -11.70 22.12
C PHE A 241 -2.93 -10.79 20.89
N MET A 242 -2.63 -9.51 21.06
CA MET A 242 -2.60 -8.55 19.95
C MET A 242 -1.52 -8.88 18.91
N PHE A 243 -0.33 -9.31 19.34
CA PHE A 243 0.72 -9.76 18.41
C PHE A 243 0.33 -11.04 17.66
N VAL A 244 -0.25 -12.02 18.35
CA VAL A 244 -0.74 -13.26 17.72
C VAL A 244 -1.84 -12.95 16.72
N TYR A 245 -2.81 -12.14 17.12
CA TYR A 245 -3.93 -11.70 16.30
C TYR A 245 -3.46 -10.92 15.06
N ALA A 246 -2.50 -10.01 15.21
CA ALA A 246 -1.88 -9.29 14.08
C ALA A 246 -1.16 -10.24 13.12
N GLY A 247 -0.41 -11.21 13.66
CA GLY A 247 0.31 -12.22 12.87
C GLY A 247 -0.65 -13.11 12.07
N VAL A 248 -1.70 -13.63 12.71
CA VAL A 248 -2.72 -14.47 12.07
C VAL A 248 -3.48 -13.68 11.00
N GLY A 249 -3.91 -12.45 11.31
CA GLY A 249 -4.60 -11.57 10.37
C GLY A 249 -3.78 -11.30 9.11
N THR A 250 -2.50 -10.95 9.30
CA THR A 250 -1.56 -10.68 8.20
C THR A 250 -1.29 -11.93 7.38
N PHE A 251 -1.09 -13.08 8.04
CA PHE A 251 -0.84 -14.35 7.37
C PHE A 251 -2.01 -14.78 6.50
N VAL A 252 -3.23 -14.81 7.06
CA VAL A 252 -4.44 -15.22 6.32
C VAL A 252 -4.72 -14.26 5.16
N THR A 253 -4.63 -12.95 5.40
CA THR A 253 -4.83 -11.93 4.38
C THR A 253 -3.85 -12.08 3.21
N THR A 254 -2.56 -12.25 3.52
CA THR A 254 -1.51 -12.33 2.50
C THR A 254 -1.52 -13.67 1.76
N ALA A 255 -1.66 -14.78 2.50
CA ALA A 255 -1.56 -16.13 1.94
C ALA A 255 -2.77 -16.50 1.08
N MET A 256 -3.99 -16.17 1.54
CA MET A 256 -5.22 -16.54 0.83
C MET A 256 -5.65 -15.46 -0.15
N PHE A 257 -5.91 -14.24 0.33
CA PHE A 257 -6.49 -13.18 -0.49
C PHE A 257 -5.46 -12.51 -1.40
N GLY A 258 -4.25 -12.25 -0.90
CA GLY A 258 -3.20 -11.55 -1.64
C GLY A 258 -2.87 -12.21 -2.98
N ARG A 259 -2.65 -13.53 -3.00
CA ARG A 259 -2.33 -14.29 -4.22
C ARG A 259 -3.51 -14.35 -5.19
N VAL A 260 -4.72 -14.59 -4.67
CA VAL A 260 -5.93 -14.79 -5.49
C VAL A 260 -6.41 -13.49 -6.11
N LEU A 261 -6.55 -12.41 -5.33
CA LEU A 261 -7.01 -11.12 -5.84
C LEU A 261 -6.03 -10.54 -6.86
N THR A 262 -4.72 -10.67 -6.61
CA THR A 262 -3.68 -10.20 -7.55
C THR A 262 -3.76 -10.95 -8.87
N SER A 263 -3.91 -12.28 -8.84
CA SER A 263 -4.09 -13.09 -10.05
C SER A 263 -5.36 -12.69 -10.83
N LEU A 264 -6.48 -12.47 -10.14
CA LEU A 264 -7.74 -12.02 -10.76
C LEU A 264 -7.64 -10.61 -11.33
N TYR A 265 -6.89 -9.72 -10.69
CA TYR A 265 -6.62 -8.37 -11.20
C TYR A 265 -5.86 -8.42 -12.54
N TYR A 266 -4.79 -9.20 -12.63
CA TYR A 266 -4.05 -9.35 -13.90
C TYR A 266 -4.87 -10.05 -14.98
N ARG A 267 -5.65 -11.08 -14.61
CA ARG A 267 -6.59 -11.72 -15.55
C ARG A 267 -7.60 -10.71 -16.09
N MET A 268 -8.13 -9.83 -15.24
CA MET A 268 -9.06 -8.77 -15.65
C MET A 268 -8.41 -7.84 -16.68
N LEU A 269 -7.20 -7.34 -16.38
CA LEU A 269 -6.46 -6.44 -17.27
C LEU A 269 -6.18 -7.08 -18.64
N SER A 270 -5.77 -8.35 -18.65
CA SER A 270 -5.52 -9.09 -19.90
C SER A 270 -6.79 -9.31 -20.72
N ARG A 271 -7.93 -9.66 -20.09
CA ARG A 271 -9.20 -9.82 -20.80
C ARG A 271 -9.74 -8.50 -21.34
N GLU A 272 -9.54 -7.39 -20.62
CA GLU A 272 -9.92 -6.07 -21.11
C GLU A 272 -9.07 -5.66 -22.32
N ALA A 273 -7.77 -5.97 -22.32
CA ALA A 273 -6.90 -5.75 -23.46
C ALA A 273 -7.35 -6.58 -24.68
N ASP A 274 -7.72 -7.85 -24.52
CA ASP A 274 -8.27 -8.69 -25.59
C ASP A 274 -9.53 -8.06 -26.22
N LEU A 275 -10.43 -7.52 -25.38
CA LEU A 275 -11.64 -6.84 -25.84
C LEU A 275 -11.30 -5.57 -26.63
N ARG A 276 -10.42 -4.71 -26.08
CA ARG A 276 -9.96 -3.51 -26.77
C ARG A 276 -9.32 -3.83 -28.11
N PHE A 277 -8.45 -4.83 -28.17
CA PHE A 277 -7.82 -5.29 -29.41
C PHE A 277 -8.87 -5.77 -30.44
N SER A 278 -9.90 -6.50 -30.01
CA SER A 278 -10.96 -6.95 -30.92
C SER A 278 -11.75 -5.78 -31.53
N LEU A 279 -12.00 -4.71 -30.77
CA LEU A 279 -12.65 -3.51 -31.26
C LEU A 279 -11.75 -2.72 -32.22
N VAL A 280 -10.46 -2.61 -31.93
CA VAL A 280 -9.47 -2.00 -32.83
C VAL A 280 -9.43 -2.75 -34.16
N ARG A 281 -9.45 -4.09 -34.13
CA ARG A 281 -9.48 -4.91 -35.35
C ARG A 281 -10.72 -4.66 -36.20
N VAL A 282 -11.89 -4.51 -35.57
CA VAL A 282 -13.13 -4.17 -36.29
C VAL A 282 -13.02 -2.80 -36.95
N ARG A 283 -12.43 -1.81 -36.27
CA ARG A 283 -12.20 -0.47 -36.83
C ARG A 283 -11.22 -0.49 -38.01
N GLU A 284 -10.12 -1.22 -37.89
CA GLU A 284 -9.08 -1.32 -38.94
C GLU A 284 -9.54 -2.09 -40.18
N ASN A 285 -10.52 -3.00 -40.03
CA ASN A 285 -11.03 -3.85 -41.12
C ASN A 285 -12.50 -3.54 -41.49
N ALA A 286 -12.95 -2.31 -41.24
CA ALA A 286 -14.35 -1.92 -41.40
C ALA A 286 -14.87 -2.10 -42.83
N GLU A 287 -14.05 -1.79 -43.84
CA GLU A 287 -14.41 -1.92 -45.26
C GLU A 287 -14.66 -3.38 -45.66
N SER A 288 -13.77 -4.30 -45.26
CA SER A 288 -13.93 -5.73 -45.54
C SER A 288 -15.15 -6.31 -44.83
N ILE A 289 -15.40 -5.90 -43.58
CA ILE A 289 -16.59 -6.35 -42.83
C ILE A 289 -17.87 -5.88 -43.53
N ALA A 290 -17.92 -4.62 -43.97
CA ALA A 290 -19.07 -4.05 -44.68
C ALA A 290 -19.29 -4.71 -46.05
N PHE A 291 -18.21 -4.96 -46.80
CA PHE A 291 -18.27 -5.57 -48.13
C PHE A 291 -18.82 -7.01 -48.07
N TYR A 292 -18.37 -7.80 -47.08
CA TYR A 292 -18.81 -9.19 -46.89
C TYR A 292 -20.06 -9.35 -46.00
N ARG A 293 -20.65 -8.25 -45.49
CA ARG A 293 -21.78 -8.26 -44.54
C ARG A 293 -21.51 -9.15 -43.31
N GLY A 294 -20.30 -9.00 -42.76
CA GLY A 294 -19.77 -9.83 -41.67
C GLY A 294 -20.12 -9.33 -40.26
N GLU A 295 -20.98 -8.32 -40.11
CA GLU A 295 -21.21 -7.59 -38.84
C GLU A 295 -21.76 -8.51 -37.75
N SER A 296 -22.65 -9.42 -38.10
CA SER A 296 -23.24 -10.36 -37.12
C SER A 296 -22.18 -11.27 -36.50
N SER A 297 -21.23 -11.76 -37.32
CA SER A 297 -20.14 -12.63 -36.88
C SER A 297 -19.14 -11.88 -36.00
N GLU A 298 -18.78 -10.65 -36.37
CA GLU A 298 -17.89 -9.82 -35.55
C GLU A 298 -18.56 -9.36 -34.25
N ARG A 299 -19.87 -9.06 -34.27
CA ARG A 299 -20.65 -8.76 -33.05
C ARG A 299 -20.62 -9.91 -32.06
N VAL A 300 -20.86 -11.14 -32.51
CA VAL A 300 -20.79 -12.34 -31.65
C VAL A 300 -19.39 -12.50 -31.07
N ARG A 301 -18.34 -12.28 -31.87
CA ARG A 301 -16.94 -12.33 -31.42
C ARG A 301 -16.66 -11.31 -30.32
N VAL A 302 -17.02 -10.04 -30.51
CA VAL A 302 -16.82 -8.98 -29.51
C VAL A 302 -17.62 -9.26 -28.24
N LEU A 303 -18.89 -9.65 -28.36
CA LEU A 303 -19.73 -9.98 -27.20
C LEU A 303 -19.21 -11.18 -26.42
N SER A 304 -18.62 -12.19 -27.08
CA SER A 304 -17.97 -13.31 -26.39
C SER A 304 -16.75 -12.87 -25.57
N ARG A 305 -15.97 -11.89 -26.07
CA ARG A 305 -14.84 -11.30 -25.34
C ARG A 305 -15.32 -10.47 -24.15
N LEU A 306 -16.39 -9.70 -24.32
CA LEU A 306 -17.03 -8.99 -23.21
C LEU A 306 -17.53 -9.96 -22.14
N ALA A 307 -18.18 -11.06 -22.50
CA ALA A 307 -18.61 -12.09 -21.55
C ALA A 307 -17.43 -12.67 -20.74
N ALA A 308 -16.27 -12.86 -21.38
CA ALA A 308 -15.05 -13.30 -20.69
C ALA A 308 -14.53 -12.25 -19.68
N VAL A 309 -14.59 -10.95 -20.02
CA VAL A 309 -14.27 -9.84 -19.09
C VAL A 309 -15.23 -9.85 -17.91
N LEU A 310 -16.54 -9.94 -18.17
CA LEU A 310 -17.57 -9.97 -17.14
C LEU A 310 -17.44 -11.18 -16.21
N GLY A 311 -17.07 -12.35 -16.74
CA GLY A 311 -16.81 -13.56 -15.94
C GLY A 311 -15.68 -13.38 -14.93
N VAL A 312 -14.55 -12.81 -15.37
CA VAL A 312 -13.41 -12.52 -14.47
C VAL A 312 -13.76 -11.39 -13.49
N ALA A 313 -14.50 -10.38 -13.94
CA ALA A 313 -14.99 -9.31 -13.06
C ALA A 313 -15.89 -9.86 -11.95
N ALA A 314 -16.82 -10.76 -12.27
CA ALA A 314 -17.69 -11.41 -11.30
C ALA A 314 -16.91 -12.30 -10.32
N GLU A 315 -15.90 -13.06 -10.80
CA GLU A 315 -14.96 -13.77 -9.92
C GLU A 315 -14.25 -12.82 -8.94
N ARG A 316 -13.71 -11.71 -9.46
CA ARG A 316 -13.06 -10.67 -8.63
C ARG A 316 -14.02 -10.10 -7.60
N ILE A 317 -15.26 -9.78 -7.97
CA ILE A 317 -16.27 -9.22 -7.05
C ILE A 317 -16.57 -10.20 -5.92
N ARG A 318 -16.74 -11.50 -6.21
CA ARG A 318 -16.98 -12.51 -5.16
C ARG A 318 -15.82 -12.61 -4.17
N TRP A 319 -14.59 -12.64 -4.68
CA TRP A 319 -13.40 -12.69 -3.82
C TRP A 319 -13.18 -11.39 -3.05
N ALA A 320 -13.49 -10.24 -3.65
CA ALA A 320 -13.48 -8.95 -2.95
C ALA A 320 -14.52 -8.92 -1.82
N ALA A 321 -15.75 -9.39 -2.07
CA ALA A 321 -16.77 -9.48 -1.03
C ALA A 321 -16.36 -10.42 0.12
N LEU A 322 -15.68 -11.54 -0.18
CA LEU A 322 -15.15 -12.43 0.85
C LEU A 322 -14.00 -11.79 1.64
N TYR A 323 -13.15 -11.00 0.97
CA TYR A 323 -12.10 -10.22 1.62
C TYR A 323 -12.69 -9.13 2.53
N ASP A 324 -13.74 -8.44 2.08
CA ASP A 324 -14.45 -7.43 2.89
C ASP A 324 -15.13 -8.08 4.10
N LEU A 325 -15.74 -9.27 3.92
CA LEU A 325 -16.30 -10.04 5.03
C LEU A 325 -15.21 -10.45 6.03
N TRP A 326 -14.07 -10.94 5.55
CA TRP A 326 -12.93 -11.32 6.37
C TRP A 326 -12.39 -10.13 7.17
N THR A 327 -12.09 -9.02 6.49
CA THR A 327 -11.53 -7.82 7.14
C THR A 327 -12.50 -7.17 8.11
N SER A 328 -13.80 -7.17 7.80
CA SER A 328 -14.84 -6.71 8.72
C SER A 328 -14.92 -7.61 9.96
N GLY A 329 -14.99 -8.93 9.77
CA GLY A 329 -15.04 -9.90 10.88
C GLY A 329 -13.78 -9.84 11.75
N TYR A 330 -12.61 -9.69 11.12
CA TYR A 330 -11.36 -9.40 11.79
C TYR A 330 -11.49 -8.14 12.64
N SER A 331 -11.86 -6.99 12.06
CA SER A 331 -12.00 -5.73 12.79
C SER A 331 -13.02 -5.78 13.94
N TYR A 332 -14.10 -6.57 13.84
CA TYR A 332 -15.06 -6.70 14.93
C TYR A 332 -14.53 -7.54 16.10
N ALA A 333 -13.62 -8.49 15.85
CA ALA A 333 -13.03 -9.31 16.91
C ALA A 333 -12.24 -8.47 17.93
N THR A 334 -11.63 -7.36 17.49
CA THR A 334 -10.86 -6.45 18.37
C THR A 334 -11.73 -5.67 19.35
N ILE A 335 -13.01 -5.46 19.03
CA ILE A 335 -13.96 -4.77 19.92
C ILE A 335 -14.30 -5.65 21.13
N LEU A 336 -14.42 -6.96 20.92
CA LEU A 336 -14.81 -7.91 21.97
C LEU A 336 -13.62 -8.45 22.77
N ALA A 337 -12.43 -8.58 22.15
CA ALA A 337 -11.29 -9.24 22.75
C ALA A 337 -10.86 -8.70 24.13
N PRO A 338 -10.79 -7.37 24.36
CA PRO A 338 -10.42 -6.83 25.67
C PRO A 338 -11.42 -7.23 26.75
N SER A 339 -12.72 -7.15 26.46
CA SER A 339 -13.78 -7.55 27.38
C SER A 339 -13.71 -9.05 27.70
N LEU A 340 -13.50 -9.91 26.70
CA LEU A 340 -13.47 -11.36 26.91
C LEU A 340 -12.25 -11.80 27.75
N LEU A 341 -11.09 -11.21 27.49
CA LEU A 341 -9.84 -11.55 28.17
C LEU A 341 -9.76 -10.96 29.59
N THR A 342 -10.39 -9.82 29.84
CA THR A 342 -10.41 -9.19 31.18
C THR A 342 -11.60 -9.64 32.04
N ALA A 343 -12.65 -10.21 31.44
CA ALA A 343 -13.86 -10.64 32.13
C ALA A 343 -13.59 -11.58 33.34
N PRO A 344 -12.73 -12.61 33.26
CA PRO A 344 -12.46 -13.47 34.42
C PRO A 344 -11.95 -12.70 35.63
N ARG A 345 -11.04 -11.73 35.41
CA ARG A 345 -10.47 -10.89 36.49
C ARG A 345 -11.50 -9.92 37.06
N TYR A 346 -12.39 -9.40 36.22
CA TYR A 346 -13.50 -8.56 36.67
C TYR A 346 -14.49 -9.35 37.54
N PHE A 347 -14.91 -10.53 37.09
CA PHE A 347 -15.82 -11.39 37.87
C PHE A 347 -15.17 -11.96 39.15
N ALA A 348 -13.84 -12.06 39.18
CA ALA A 348 -13.08 -12.37 40.39
C ALA A 348 -12.93 -11.17 41.35
N GLY A 349 -13.32 -9.96 40.94
CA GLY A 349 -13.21 -8.74 41.75
C GLY A 349 -11.80 -8.13 41.79
N GLU A 350 -10.87 -8.57 40.93
CA GLU A 350 -9.49 -8.05 40.89
C GLU A 350 -9.38 -6.68 40.22
N ILE A 351 -10.32 -6.36 39.33
CA ILE A 351 -10.34 -5.12 38.55
C ILE A 351 -11.74 -4.53 38.53
N GLU A 352 -11.81 -3.20 38.42
CA GLU A 352 -13.07 -2.49 38.25
C GLU A 352 -13.58 -2.57 36.80
N PHE A 353 -14.89 -2.36 36.61
CA PHE A 353 -15.52 -2.34 35.28
C PHE A 353 -14.86 -1.34 34.33
N GLY A 354 -14.44 -0.18 34.85
CA GLY A 354 -13.77 0.85 34.06
C GLY A 354 -12.50 0.36 33.37
N VAL A 355 -11.77 -0.58 33.99
CA VAL A 355 -10.53 -1.14 33.43
C VAL A 355 -10.79 -1.86 32.11
N ILE A 356 -11.97 -2.48 31.95
CA ILE A 356 -12.38 -3.12 30.70
C ILE A 356 -12.53 -2.07 29.59
N SER A 357 -13.23 -0.97 29.88
CA SER A 357 -13.40 0.12 28.91
C SER A 357 -12.05 0.76 28.55
N GLN A 358 -11.16 0.93 29.52
CA GLN A 358 -9.81 1.43 29.30
C GLN A 358 -8.99 0.51 28.39
N ALA A 359 -9.03 -0.80 28.65
CA ALA A 359 -8.38 -1.81 27.83
C ALA A 359 -8.90 -1.77 26.39
N SER A 360 -10.22 -1.68 26.20
CA SER A 360 -10.82 -1.53 24.88
C SER A 360 -10.36 -0.28 24.15
N PHE A 361 -10.32 0.86 24.85
CA PHE A 361 -9.82 2.10 24.26
C PHE A 361 -8.35 1.99 23.85
N ALA A 362 -7.49 1.48 24.73
CA ALA A 362 -6.07 1.28 24.41
C ALA A 362 -5.87 0.31 23.24
N PHE A 363 -6.62 -0.79 23.21
CA PHE A 363 -6.59 -1.78 22.12
C PHE A 363 -6.94 -1.13 20.78
N SER A 364 -8.05 -0.37 20.70
CA SER A 364 -8.44 0.34 19.48
C SER A 364 -7.42 1.38 19.03
N ARG A 365 -6.69 2.03 19.97
CA ARG A 365 -5.63 2.98 19.62
C ARG A 365 -4.43 2.30 18.98
N ILE A 366 -4.05 1.13 19.47
CA ILE A 366 -2.96 0.34 18.88
C ILE A 366 -3.38 -0.25 17.53
N ASP A 367 -4.58 -0.82 17.43
CA ASP A 367 -5.16 -1.33 16.17
C ASP A 367 -5.17 -0.25 15.07
N ALA A 368 -5.65 0.95 15.41
CA ALA A 368 -5.65 2.09 14.51
C ALA A 368 -4.25 2.62 14.16
N ALA A 369 -3.22 2.30 14.95
CA ALA A 369 -1.83 2.64 14.66
C ALA A 369 -1.18 1.63 13.70
N LEU A 370 -1.50 0.33 13.85
CA LEU A 370 -1.02 -0.72 12.94
C LEU A 370 -1.62 -0.55 11.53
N SER A 371 -2.87 -0.12 11.45
CA SER A 371 -3.57 0.09 10.17
C SER A 371 -3.16 1.38 9.44
N VAL A 372 -2.18 2.14 9.93
CA VAL A 372 -1.79 3.43 9.34
C VAL A 372 -1.29 3.29 7.91
N ILE A 373 -0.49 2.25 7.61
CA ILE A 373 0.12 2.07 6.29
C ILE A 373 -0.97 1.76 5.27
N ILE A 374 -1.88 0.86 5.61
CA ILE A 374 -2.97 0.42 4.73
C ILE A 374 -3.92 1.60 4.44
N ASN A 375 -4.31 2.34 5.47
CA ASN A 375 -5.24 3.46 5.34
C ASN A 375 -4.66 4.68 4.61
N ASN A 376 -3.33 4.74 4.44
CA ASN A 376 -2.65 5.83 3.73
C ASN A 376 -1.94 5.36 2.45
N LEU A 377 -2.23 4.15 1.94
CA LEU A 377 -1.56 3.59 0.77
C LEU A 377 -1.68 4.51 -0.46
N ALA A 378 -2.86 5.08 -0.70
CA ALA A 378 -3.10 6.01 -1.79
C ALA A 378 -2.25 7.30 -1.67
N GLN A 379 -2.12 7.83 -0.45
CA GLN A 379 -1.29 9.01 -0.19
C GLN A 379 0.20 8.71 -0.38
N ILE A 380 0.65 7.52 0.06
CA ILE A 380 2.03 7.06 -0.13
C ILE A 380 2.35 6.93 -1.63
N ALA A 381 1.44 6.31 -2.40
CA ALA A 381 1.61 6.16 -3.85
C ALA A 381 1.60 7.52 -4.57
N GLY A 382 0.69 8.42 -4.19
CA GLY A 382 0.65 9.79 -4.72
C GLY A 382 1.95 10.55 -4.46
N LEU A 383 2.46 10.48 -3.23
CA LEU A 383 3.72 11.13 -2.85
C LEU A 383 4.92 10.57 -3.63
N ALA A 384 4.96 9.26 -3.89
CA ALA A 384 6.03 8.65 -4.69
C ALA A 384 6.03 9.21 -6.13
N ALA A 385 4.85 9.32 -6.76
CA ALA A 385 4.72 9.89 -8.10
C ALA A 385 5.06 11.39 -8.14
N GLU A 386 4.64 12.17 -7.13
CA GLU A 386 4.99 13.59 -7.00
C GLU A 386 6.50 13.79 -6.84
N THR A 387 7.16 12.90 -6.08
CA THR A 387 8.62 12.95 -5.87
C THR A 387 9.37 12.72 -7.18
N GLU A 388 8.98 11.70 -7.95
CA GLU A 388 9.59 11.40 -9.24
C GLU A 388 9.42 12.55 -10.26
N ARG A 389 8.22 13.16 -10.31
CA ARG A 389 7.98 14.31 -11.20
C ARG A 389 8.84 15.52 -10.84
N LEU A 390 9.05 15.77 -9.55
CA LEU A 390 9.90 16.87 -9.08
C LEU A 390 11.40 16.58 -9.25
N GLU A 391 11.83 15.33 -9.08
CA GLU A 391 13.20 14.87 -9.34
C GLU A 391 13.55 15.02 -10.82
N ALA A 392 12.67 14.53 -11.71
CA ALA A 392 12.85 14.70 -13.16
C ALA A 392 12.97 16.17 -13.59
N LEU A 393 12.21 17.08 -12.96
CA LEU A 393 12.33 18.52 -13.20
C LEU A 393 13.68 19.06 -12.70
N LEU A 394 14.13 18.64 -11.52
CA LEU A 394 15.40 19.08 -10.94
C LEU A 394 16.59 18.63 -11.79
N ASP A 395 16.58 17.38 -12.26
CA ASP A 395 17.60 16.81 -13.13
C ASP A 395 17.63 17.50 -14.49
N ALA A 396 16.47 17.83 -15.05
CA ALA A 396 16.39 18.56 -16.30
C ALA A 396 16.94 20.00 -16.17
N MET A 397 16.75 20.66 -15.01
CA MET A 397 17.33 21.98 -14.73
C MET A 397 18.84 21.92 -14.48
N SER A 398 19.34 20.86 -13.82
CA SER A 398 20.77 20.72 -13.52
C SER A 398 21.62 20.29 -14.73
N ALA A 399 21.01 19.60 -15.69
CA ALA A 399 21.65 19.21 -16.95
C ALA A 399 21.86 20.40 -17.92
N ALA A 400 21.36 21.60 -17.62
CA ALA A 400 21.59 22.79 -18.44
C ALA A 400 23.06 23.24 -18.31
N PRO A 401 23.78 23.48 -19.43
CA PRO A 401 25.19 23.81 -19.41
C PRO A 401 25.45 25.10 -18.62
N HIS A 402 26.44 25.04 -17.71
CA HIS A 402 26.98 26.23 -17.06
C HIS A 402 27.75 27.03 -18.10
N HIS A 403 27.21 28.17 -18.51
CA HIS A 403 27.99 29.17 -19.23
C HIS A 403 28.79 29.98 -18.20
N GLU A 404 30.10 29.71 -18.10
CA GLU A 404 31.06 30.60 -17.44
C GLU A 404 31.25 31.92 -18.22
#